data_AF-A0A8S3BTV4-F1
#
_entry.id   AF-A0A8S3BTV4-F1
#
_cell.length_a   1.000
_cell.length_b   1.000
_cell.length_c   1.000
_cell.angle_alpha   90.00
_cell.angle_beta   90.00
_cell.angle_gamma   90.00
#
_symmetry.space_group_name_H-M   'P 1'
#
loop_
_entity.id
_entity.type
_entity.pdbx_description
1 polymer ?
#
loop_
_entity_poly.entity_id
_entity_poly.type
_entity_poly.pdbx_seq_one_letter_code
_entity_poly.pdbx_strand_id
1 'polypeptide(L)' 'DVILVGLRDYQDDKADVLMKYLSDEARELKRIREIPDNVNITEASTNNHDGVEDVIFDD' A
#
# COMPACT_ATOMS: atom_id res chain seq x y z
N ASP A 1 8.06 0.84 0.96
CA ASP A 1 6.65 0.76 0.51
C ASP A 1 6.10 -0.62 0.73
N VAL A 2 4.85 -0.70 1.20
CA VAL A 2 4.13 -1.96 1.44
C VAL A 2 2.95 -2.01 0.47
N ILE A 3 2.77 -3.13 -0.22
CA ILE A 3 1.71 -3.32 -1.21
C ILE A 3 1.01 -4.66 -1.00
N LEU A 4 -0.28 -4.71 -1.30
CA LEU A 4 -1.07 -5.92 -1.38
C LEU A 4 -0.98 -6.48 -2.80
N VAL A 5 -0.56 -7.75 -2.91
CA VAL A 5 -0.50 -8.46 -4.18
C VAL A 5 -1.40 -9.69 -4.16
N GLY A 6 -2.04 -9.98 -5.28
CA GLY A 6 -2.84 -11.18 -5.51
C GLY A 6 -2.03 -12.16 -6.36
N LEU A 7 -1.81 -13.36 -5.83
CA LEU A 7 -1.14 -14.44 -6.56
C LEU A 7 -2.06 -15.03 -7.63
N ARG A 8 -1.46 -15.50 -8.72
CA ARG A 8 -2.18 -16.18 -9.81
C ARG A 8 -2.00 -17.68 -9.70
N ASP A 9 -3.08 -18.43 -9.89
CA ASP A 9 -3.05 -19.91 -9.79
C ASP A 9 -2.13 -20.60 -10.82
N TYR A 10 -1.82 -19.93 -11.93
CA TYR A 10 -1.11 -20.51 -13.08
C TYR A 10 0.26 -19.89 -13.38
N GLN A 11 0.65 -18.83 -12.67
CA GLN A 11 1.91 -18.11 -12.86
C GLN A 11 2.42 -17.62 -11.51
N ASP A 12 3.03 -18.51 -10.74
CA ASP A 12 3.51 -18.21 -9.37
C ASP A 12 4.58 -17.10 -9.34
N ASP A 13 5.33 -16.95 -10.43
CA ASP A 13 6.32 -15.86 -10.60
C ASP A 13 5.68 -14.48 -10.85
N LYS A 14 4.35 -14.39 -10.97
CA LYS A 14 3.63 -13.14 -11.26
C LYS A 14 2.49 -12.93 -10.30
N ALA A 15 2.33 -11.69 -9.88
CA ALA A 15 1.22 -11.24 -9.06
C ALA A 15 0.71 -9.90 -9.58
N ASP A 16 -0.56 -9.63 -9.31
CA ASP A 16 -1.17 -8.34 -9.60
C ASP A 16 -1.14 -7.46 -8.35
N VAL A 17 -0.83 -6.17 -8.52
CA VAL A 17 -0.88 -5.20 -7.43
C VAL A 17 -2.31 -4.75 -7.25
N LEU A 18 -2.88 -4.99 -6.06
CA LEU A 18 -4.25 -4.60 -5.74
C LEU A 18 -4.30 -3.25 -5.03
N MET A 19 -3.40 -3.02 -4.08
CA MET A 19 -3.43 -1.83 -3.23
C MET A 19 -2.04 -1.48 -2.72
N LYS A 20 -1.76 -0.19 -2.52
CA LYS A 20 -0.56 0.32 -1.85
C LYS A 20 -0.94 0.84 -0.48
N TYR A 21 -0.27 0.32 0.56
CA TYR A 21 -0.45 0.79 1.93
C TYR A 21 0.45 1.97 2.22
N LEU A 22 -0.09 2.94 2.95
CA LEU A 22 0.69 4.03 3.53
C LEU A 22 1.51 3.54 4.74
N SER A 23 2.50 4.34 5.14
CA SER A 23 3.35 4.01 6.30
C SER A 23 2.54 3.79 7.59
N ASP A 24 1.47 4.55 7.78
CA ASP A 24 0.59 4.43 8.95
C ASP A 24 -0.21 3.12 8.94
N GLU A 25 -0.78 2.75 7.79
CA GLU A 25 -1.54 1.50 7.62
C GLU A 25 -0.63 0.28 7.75
N ALA A 26 0.58 0.34 7.21
CA ALA A 26 1.58 -0.71 7.39
C ALA A 26 1.93 -0.92 8.87
N ARG A 27 1.92 0.13 9.68
CA ARG A 27 2.15 0.04 11.13
C ARG A 27 0.99 -0.62 11.85
N GLU A 28 -0.23 -0.39 11.39
CA GLU A 28 -1.42 -1.10 11.87
C GLU A 28 -1.36 -2.59 11.49
N LEU A 29 -0.98 -2.92 10.26
CA LEU A 29 -0.80 -4.32 9.82
C LEU A 29 0.24 -5.05 10.69
N LYS A 30 1.33 -4.37 11.05
CA LYS A 30 2.32 -4.89 11.99
C LYS A 30 1.73 -5.13 13.38
N ARG A 31 0.92 -4.19 13.88
CA ARG A 31 0.23 -4.31 15.18
C ARG A 31 -0.73 -5.50 15.20
N ILE A 32 -1.46 -5.72 14.11
CA ILE A 32 -2.43 -6.82 13.94
C ILE A 32 -1.73 -8.16 13.64
N ARG A 33 -0.40 -8.17 13.45
CA ARG A 33 0.43 -9.34 13.13
C ARG A 33 0.10 -9.99 11.78
N GLU A 34 -0.48 -9.23 10.87
CA GLU A 34 -0.68 -9.61 9.45
C GLU A 34 0.65 -9.62 8.70
N ILE A 35 1.59 -8.74 9.07
CA ILE A 35 2.96 -8.71 8.55
C ILE A 35 3.97 -8.92 9.68
N PRO A 36 5.14 -9.53 9.38
CA PRO A 36 6.12 -9.83 10.42
C PRO A 36 6.77 -8.57 11.00
N ASP A 37 7.10 -8.65 12.29
CA ASP A 37 7.63 -7.51 13.06
C ASP A 37 9.01 -7.02 12.61
N ASN A 38 9.70 -7.81 11.80
CA ASN A 38 11.00 -7.47 11.22
C ASN A 38 10.90 -6.51 10.01
N VAL A 39 9.69 -6.21 9.53
CA VAL A 39 9.50 -5.25 8.44
C VAL A 39 9.88 -3.84 8.90
N ASN A 40 10.87 -3.26 8.22
CA ASN A 40 11.26 -1.87 8.38
C ASN A 40 10.31 -0.98 7.59
N ILE A 41 9.34 -0.40 8.29
CA ILE A 41 8.42 0.58 7.72
C ILE A 41 9.13 1.93 7.76
N THR A 42 9.83 2.29 6.69
CA THR A 42 10.42 3.62 6.57
C THR A 42 9.30 4.64 6.39
N GLU A 43 9.26 5.65 7.27
CA GLU A 43 8.37 6.81 7.18
C GLU A 43 8.84 7.71 6.02
N ALA A 44 8.60 7.29 4.77
CA ALA A 44 8.74 8.19 3.64
C ALA A 44 7.54 9.14 3.69
N SER A 45 7.77 10.34 4.23
CA SER A 45 6.82 11.43 4.35
C SER A 45 5.84 11.49 3.17
N THR A 46 4.58 11.21 3.47
CA THR A 46 3.43 11.59 2.65
C THR A 46 3.51 13.09 2.41
N ASN A 47 4.01 13.47 1.23
CA ASN A 47 3.82 14.82 0.73
C ASN A 47 3.79 14.86 -0.80
N ASN A 48 3.24 13.82 -1.44
CA ASN A 48 2.80 13.89 -2.84
C ASN A 48 1.48 13.13 -2.97
N HIS A 49 0.43 13.91 -2.74
CA HIS A 49 -0.86 13.88 -3.41
C HIS A 49 -0.72 13.39 -4.87
N ASP A 50 -0.86 12.08 -5.11
CA ASP A 50 -0.86 11.47 -6.45
C ASP A 50 -2.14 10.63 -6.64
N GLY A 51 -3.31 11.27 -6.71
CA GLY A 51 -4.50 10.55 -7.21
C GLY A 51 -5.87 11.09 -6.87
N VAL A 52 -6.01 12.19 -6.13
CA VAL A 52 -7.29 12.90 -6.04
C VAL A 52 -7.07 14.33 -6.52
N GLU A 53 -7.03 14.52 -7.84
CA GLU A 53 -7.49 15.79 -8.38
C GLU A 53 -8.94 15.93 -7.88
N ASP A 54 -9.15 16.73 -6.84
CA ASP A 54 -10.46 17.24 -6.51
C ASP A 54 -10.96 17.93 -7.78
N VAL A 55 -11.80 17.23 -8.55
CA VAL A 55 -12.45 17.79 -9.72
C VAL A 55 -13.41 18.86 -9.22
N ILE A 56 -12.92 20.10 -9.16
CA ILE A 56 -13.77 21.26 -8.91
C ILE A 56 -14.63 21.43 -10.16
N PHE A 57 -15.90 21.03 -10.07
CA PHE A 57 -16.89 21.40 -11.05
C PHE A 57 -17.18 22.90 -10.86
N ASP A 58 -16.51 23.74 -11.65
CA ASP A 58 -16.93 25.13 -11.82
C ASP A 58 -18.33 25.12 -12.48
N ASP A 59 -19.31 25.71 -11.78
CA ASP A 59 -20.70 25.93 -12.21
C ASP A 59 -20.81 27.11 -13.19
#